data_AF-A0A9P6XU05-F1
#
_entry.id   AF-A0A9P6XU05-F1
#
_cell.length_a   1.000
_cell.length_b   1.000
_cell.length_c   1.000
_cell.angle_alpha   90.00
_cell.angle_beta   90.00
_cell.angle_gamma   90.00
#
_symmetry.space_group_name_H-M   'P 1'
#
loop_
_entity.id
_entity.type
_entity.pdbx_description
1 polymer ?
#
loop_
_entity_poly.entity_id
_entity_poly.type
_entity_poly.pdbx_seq_one_letter_code
_entity_poly.pdbx_strand_id
1 'polypeptide(L)' 'MQTDPADAALDAVLARLNTALGNKEIDAVAGLFQDECYWRDLVLFSWNLRTLEGRDQIREMLTQQLSQVEPTARSVRC' A
#
# COMPACT_ATOMS: atom_id res chain seq x y z
N MET A 1 27.77 -3.60 -1.45
CA MET A 1 26.36 -4.02 -1.47
C MET A 1 25.89 -3.81 -2.90
N GLN A 2 25.84 -4.87 -3.70
CA GLN A 2 25.22 -4.77 -5.03
C GLN A 2 23.72 -4.68 -4.81
N THR A 3 23.13 -3.52 -5.12
CA THR A 3 21.70 -3.40 -5.33
C THR A 3 21.39 -4.07 -6.67
N ASP A 4 20.59 -5.13 -6.62
CA ASP A 4 20.06 -5.74 -7.84
C ASP A 4 19.14 -4.69 -8.52
N PRO A 5 19.08 -4.59 -9.86
CA PRO A 5 18.06 -3.76 -10.52
C PRO A 5 16.65 -4.02 -10.00
N ALA A 6 16.35 -5.24 -9.53
CA ALA A 6 15.10 -5.56 -8.86
C ALA A 6 14.90 -4.79 -7.54
N ASP A 7 15.95 -4.59 -6.74
CA ASP A 7 15.90 -3.85 -5.47
C ASP A 7 15.57 -2.37 -5.72
N ALA A 8 16.23 -1.76 -6.70
CA ALA A 8 15.98 -0.37 -7.07
C ALA A 8 14.55 -0.15 -7.59
N ALA A 9 14.02 -1.11 -8.35
CA ALA A 9 12.64 -1.07 -8.82
C ALA A 9 11.64 -1.23 -7.65
N LEU A 10 11.93 -2.12 -6.71
CA LEU A 10 11.13 -2.30 -5.50
C LEU A 10 11.10 -1.02 -4.66
N ASP A 11 12.26 -0.42 -4.39
CA ASP A 11 12.37 0.84 -3.63
C ASP A 11 11.55 1.96 -4.28
N ALA A 12 11.57 2.06 -5.61
CA ALA A 12 10.79 3.05 -6.34
C ALA A 12 9.27 2.81 -6.21
N VAL A 13 8.83 1.55 -6.22
CA VAL A 13 7.42 1.20 -5.99
C VAL A 13 7.00 1.52 -4.57
N LEU A 14 7.82 1.16 -3.57
CA LEU A 14 7.56 1.44 -2.16
C LEU A 14 7.50 2.95 -1.88
N ALA A 15 8.40 3.73 -2.48
CA ALA A 15 8.39 5.18 -2.36
C ALA A 15 7.07 5.78 -2.90
N ARG A 16 6.64 5.36 -4.09
CA ARG A 16 5.37 5.80 -4.69
C ARG A 16 4.16 5.41 -3.84
N LEU A 17 4.14 4.18 -3.33
CA LEU A 17 3.08 3.70 -2.47
C LEU A 17 2.96 4.55 -1.19
N ASN A 18 4.09 4.81 -0.53
CA ASN A 18 4.15 5.62 0.68
C ASN A 18 3.67 7.06 0.43
N THR A 19 4.10 7.67 -0.68
CA THR A 19 3.66 9.03 -1.06
C THR A 19 2.15 9.07 -1.31
N ALA A 20 1.62 8.12 -2.11
CA ALA A 20 0.20 8.09 -2.43
C ALA A 20 -0.67 7.85 -1.19
N LEU A 21 -0.24 6.96 -0.28
CA LEU A 21 -0.91 6.75 1.00
C LEU A 21 -0.88 8.00 1.88
N GLY A 22 0.28 8.66 2.01
CA GLY A 22 0.42 9.89 2.80
C GLY A 22 -0.42 11.05 2.27
N ASN A 23 -0.56 11.17 0.94
CA ASN A 23 -1.40 12.17 0.29
C ASN A 23 -2.89 11.77 0.25
N LYS A 24 -3.24 10.56 0.71
CA LYS A 24 -4.59 9.98 0.65
C LYS A 24 -5.13 9.86 -0.78
N GLU A 25 -4.24 9.62 -1.74
CA GLU A 25 -4.54 9.45 -3.18
C GLU A 25 -4.96 8.01 -3.48
N ILE A 26 -6.22 7.68 -3.19
CA ILE A 26 -6.74 6.30 -3.25
C ILE A 26 -6.55 5.65 -4.62
N ASP A 27 -6.87 6.36 -5.71
CA ASP A 27 -6.75 5.81 -7.06
C ASP A 27 -5.28 5.59 -7.47
N ALA A 28 -4.38 6.45 -7.01
CA ALA A 28 -2.95 6.26 -7.22
C ALA A 28 -2.44 5.01 -6.49
N VAL A 29 -2.90 4.78 -5.25
CA VAL A 29 -2.58 3.55 -4.50
C VAL A 29 -3.13 2.32 -5.22
N ALA A 30 -4.42 2.31 -5.59
CA ALA A 30 -5.04 1.18 -6.26
C ALA A 30 -4.36 0.86 -7.62
N GLY A 31 -3.91 1.89 -8.34
CA GLY A 31 -3.20 1.75 -9.61
C GLY A 31 -1.80 1.14 -9.51
N LEU A 32 -1.20 1.05 -8.31
CA LEU A 32 0.08 0.36 -8.10
C LEU A 32 -0.07 -1.16 -8.04
N PHE A 33 -1.30 -1.68 -7.91
CA PHE A 33 -1.58 -3.10 -7.90
C PHE A 33 -1.98 -3.61 -9.28
N GLN A 34 -1.69 -4.89 -9.55
CA GLN A 34 -2.19 -5.61 -10.72
C GLN A 34 -3.72 -5.80 -10.64
N ASP A 35 -4.35 -6.09 -11.78
CA ASP A 35 -5.80 -6.35 -11.85
C ASP A 35 -6.20 -7.50 -10.92
N GLU A 36 -5.44 -8.60 -10.97
CA GLU A 36 -5.53 -9.73 -10.04
C GLU A 36 -4.47 -9.56 -8.94
N CYS A 37 -4.89 -9.10 -7.76
CA CYS A 37 -4.00 -8.89 -6.62
C CYS A 37 -4.69 -9.24 -5.30
N TYR A 38 -3.88 -9.53 -4.28
CA TYR A 38 -4.36 -9.86 -2.94
C TYR A 38 -3.64 -8.97 -1.91
N TRP A 39 -4.38 -8.10 -1.24
CA TRP A 39 -3.86 -7.31 -0.12
C TRP A 39 -4.40 -7.89 1.19
N ARG A 40 -3.49 -8.35 2.06
CA ARG A 40 -3.82 -8.65 3.46
C ARG A 40 -3.57 -7.44 4.36
N ASP A 41 -4.65 -6.80 4.82
CA ASP A 41 -4.56 -5.85 5.92
C ASP A 41 -4.41 -6.63 7.22
N LEU A 42 -3.22 -6.58 7.84
CA LEU A 42 -2.95 -7.29 9.09
C LEU A 42 -3.27 -6.41 10.31
N VAL A 43 -2.82 -5.15 10.31
CA VAL A 43 -2.99 -4.18 11.42
C VAL A 43 -2.99 -2.72 10.92
N LEU A 44 -2.95 -2.47 9.60
CA LEU A 44 -2.70 -1.11 9.09
C LEU A 44 -3.93 -0.22 9.14
N PHE A 45 -5.13 -0.79 8.95
CA PHE A 45 -6.36 0.00 8.90
C PHE A 45 -7.43 -0.48 9.89
N SER A 46 -7.69 -1.79 9.98
CA SER A 46 -8.94 -2.28 10.57
C SER A 46 -8.83 -3.14 11.83
N TRP A 47 -7.63 -3.42 12.36
CA TRP A 47 -7.37 -4.43 13.42
C TRP A 47 -8.00 -5.81 13.13
N ASN A 48 -8.42 -6.05 11.88
CA ASN A 48 -9.18 -7.20 11.46
C ASN A 48 -8.52 -7.75 10.20
N LEU A 49 -8.18 -9.03 10.22
CA LEU A 49 -7.40 -9.65 9.16
C LEU A 49 -8.29 -9.86 7.94
N ARG A 50 -8.23 -8.93 6.98
CA ARG A 50 -9.04 -8.98 5.75
C ARG A 50 -8.15 -9.23 4.55
N THR A 51 -8.59 -10.17 3.70
CA THR A 51 -8.03 -10.35 2.35
C THR A 51 -8.88 -9.53 1.39
N LEU A 52 -8.24 -8.60 0.69
CA LEU A 52 -8.85 -7.79 -0.36
C LEU A 52 -8.39 -8.34 -1.71
N GLU A 53 -9.33 -8.75 -2.52
CA GLU A 53 -9.13 -9.37 -3.83
C GLU A 53 -9.41 -8.32 -4.92
N GLY A 54 -8.36 -7.89 -5.60
CA GLY A 54 -8.42 -6.91 -6.67
C GLY A 54 -8.46 -5.45 -6.21
N ARG A 55 -8.26 -4.57 -7.19
CA ARG A 55 -8.14 -3.11 -6.98
C ARG A 55 -9.41 -2.47 -6.43
N ASP A 56 -10.58 -3.00 -6.77
CA ASP A 56 -11.85 -2.40 -6.35
C ASP A 56 -12.08 -2.58 -4.85
N GLN A 57 -11.77 -3.76 -4.30
CA GLN A 57 -11.84 -3.99 -2.86
C GLN A 57 -10.79 -3.16 -2.09
N ILE A 58 -9.61 -2.97 -2.68
CA ILE A 58 -8.57 -2.08 -2.14
C ILE A 58 -9.08 -0.63 -2.09
N ARG A 59 -9.64 -0.13 -3.20
CA ARG A 59 -10.20 1.23 -3.28
C ARG A 59 -11.28 1.46 -2.24
N GLU A 60 -12.22 0.53 -2.12
CA GLU A 60 -13.33 0.62 -1.17
C GLU A 60 -12.81 0.67 0.27
N MET A 61 -11.89 -0.22 0.64
CA MET A 61 -11.28 -0.22 1.98
C MET A 61 -10.55 1.09 2.27
N LEU A 62 -9.73 1.58 1.33
CA LEU A 62 -9.00 2.83 1.52
C LEU A 62 -9.95 4.02 1.68
N THR A 63 -11.05 4.04 0.91
CA THR A 63 -12.09 5.08 1.04
C THR A 63 -12.70 5.10 2.43
N GLN A 64 -12.94 3.93 3.01
CA GLN A 64 -13.54 3.80 4.34
C GLN A 64 -12.56 4.18 5.46
N GLN A 65 -11.27 3.86 5.31
CA GLN A 65 -10.34 3.85 6.47
C GLN A 65 -9.23 4.89 6.41
N LEU A 66 -8.80 5.32 5.21
CA LEU A 66 -7.67 6.23 5.06
C LEU A 66 -7.94 7.65 5.58
N SER A 67 -9.22 7.99 5.81
CA SER A 67 -9.60 9.23 6.50
C SER A 67 -9.34 9.18 8.02
N GLN A 68 -9.31 7.98 8.61
CA GLN A 68 -9.18 7.74 10.04
C GLN A 68 -7.76 7.34 10.46
N VAL A 69 -6.88 7.13 9.49
CA VAL A 69 -5.49 6.68 9.69
C VAL A 69 -4.57 7.71 9.07
N GLU A 70 -3.47 8.01 9.77
CA GLU A 70 -2.36 8.81 9.25
C GLU A 70 -1.19 7.87 8.93
N PRO A 71 -0.99 7.50 7.64
CA PRO A 71 0.07 6.59 7.24
C PRO A 71 1.42 7.25 7.51
N THR A 72 2.20 6.71 8.44
CA THR A 72 3.57 7.16 8.68
C THR A 72 4.55 6.10 8.20
N ALA A 73 5.35 6.44 7.18
CA ALA A 73 6.42 5.57 6.72
C ALA A 73 7.50 5.48 7.80
N ARG A 74 7.55 4.35 8.53
CA ARG A 74 8.67 4.03 9.40
C ARG A 74 9.64 3.15 8.64
N SER A 75 10.90 3.55 8.56
CA SER A 75 11.96 2.68 8.04
C SER A 75 12.03 1.43 8.91
N VAL A 76 11.67 0.27 8.37
CA VAL A 76 11.97 -1.01 8.99
C VAL A 76 13.42 -1.32 8.62
N ARG A 77 14.31 -1.17 9.60
CA ARG A 77 15.71 -1.59 9.46
C ARG A 77 15.78 -2.99 10.06
N CYS A 78 15.94 -4.00 9.21
CA CYS A 78 16.24 -5.37 9.63
C CYS A 78 17.67 -5.46 10.17
#